data_AF-A0A7V2B2U0-F1
#
_entry.id   AF-A0A7V2B2U0-F1
#
_cell.length_a   1.000
_cell.length_b   1.000
_cell.length_c   1.000
_cell.angle_alpha   90.00
_cell.angle_beta   90.00
_cell.angle_gamma   90.00
#
_symmetry.space_group_name_H-M   'P 1'
#
loop_
_entity.id
_entity.type
_entity.pdbx_description
1 polymer ?
#
loop_
_entity_poly.entity_id
_entity_poly.type
_entity_poly.pdbx_seq_one_letter_code
_entity_poly.pdbx_strand_id
1 'polypeptide(L)'
;MLWWKRRDNAVSWKAARQRAARGAAYLDAVDPGWYRHVDLRRLELADGTACVLGQRYGSFLLGLGRSGLLNLSSAPLHSLSPVDYGFLCVQHVDAEVQARDYALLNQAWREEIRQRLVQEVLEAATEGLAKLASSAYECEPNATAK
;
A
#
# COMPACT_ATOMS: atom_id res chain seq x y z
N MET A 1 25.11 17.52 -30.58
CA MET A 1 25.21 17.79 -29.13
C MET A 1 23.86 17.50 -28.48
N LEU A 2 23.77 16.43 -27.69
CA LEU A 2 22.55 15.96 -27.03
C LEU A 2 22.26 16.76 -25.75
N TRP A 3 21.23 17.63 -25.73
CA TRP A 3 20.89 18.40 -24.52
C TRP A 3 19.39 18.53 -24.22
N TRP A 4 18.49 17.70 -24.78
CA TRP A 4 17.03 17.86 -24.60
C TRP A 4 16.28 16.67 -23.96
N LYS A 5 16.94 15.83 -23.15
CA LYS A 5 16.23 14.82 -22.33
C LYS A 5 16.49 15.05 -20.84
N ARG A 6 15.75 15.97 -20.22
CA ARG A 6 15.53 15.98 -18.75
C ARG A 6 14.49 17.02 -18.26
N ARG A 7 13.47 17.35 -19.05
CA ARG A 7 12.39 18.27 -18.60
C ARG A 7 11.21 17.58 -17.90
N ASP A 8 11.17 16.24 -17.81
CA ASP A 8 10.01 15.51 -17.25
C ASP A 8 10.36 14.57 -16.08
N ASN A 9 11.38 14.91 -15.27
CA ASN A 9 11.78 14.09 -14.10
C ASN A 9 10.89 14.29 -12.87
N ALA A 10 9.72 14.92 -13.05
CA ALA A 10 8.72 15.13 -12.02
C ALA A 10 7.79 13.91 -11.92
N VAL A 11 7.66 13.30 -10.74
CA VAL A 11 6.62 12.28 -10.54
C VAL A 11 5.26 12.95 -10.69
N SER A 12 4.50 12.56 -11.73
CA SER A 12 3.10 12.99 -11.86
C SER A 12 2.23 12.32 -10.80
N TRP A 13 1.10 12.94 -10.46
CA TRP A 13 0.10 12.34 -9.56
C TRP A 13 -0.33 10.93 -10.03
N LYS A 14 -0.55 10.74 -11.33
CA LYS A 14 -0.89 9.44 -11.91
C LYS A 14 0.22 8.40 -11.67
N ALA A 15 1.48 8.80 -11.85
CA ALA A 15 2.62 7.93 -11.60
C ALA A 15 2.75 7.59 -10.11
N ALA A 16 2.53 8.54 -9.20
CA ALA A 16 2.54 8.31 -7.76
C ALA A 16 1.49 7.26 -7.35
N ARG A 17 0.25 7.40 -7.83
CA ARG A 17 -0.83 6.41 -7.58
C ARG A 17 -0.48 5.03 -8.09
N GLN A 18 -0.01 4.92 -9.34
CA GLN A 18 0.37 3.62 -9.91
C GLN A 18 1.48 2.94 -9.13
N ARG A 19 2.47 3.71 -8.65
CA ARG A 19 3.57 3.19 -7.85
C ARG A 19 3.08 2.72 -6.48
N ALA A 20 2.27 3.52 -5.78
CA ALA A 20 1.68 3.14 -4.49
C ALA A 20 0.78 1.91 -4.63
N ALA A 21 -0.06 1.82 -5.65
CA ALA A 21 -0.91 0.66 -5.92
C ALA A 21 -0.08 -0.62 -6.15
N ARG A 22 1.03 -0.54 -6.88
CA ARG A 22 1.96 -1.68 -7.05
C ARG A 22 2.59 -2.09 -5.74
N GLY A 23 3.06 -1.13 -4.93
CA GLY A 23 3.61 -1.40 -3.61
C GLY A 23 2.60 -2.05 -2.67
N ALA A 24 1.37 -1.56 -2.67
CA ALA A 24 0.28 -2.09 -1.88
C ALA A 24 -0.09 -3.51 -2.32
N ALA A 25 -0.26 -3.76 -3.62
CA ALA A 25 -0.53 -5.10 -4.17
C ALA A 25 0.59 -6.11 -3.85
N TYR A 26 1.84 -5.64 -3.83
CA TYR A 26 2.97 -6.47 -3.39
C TYR A 26 2.87 -6.83 -1.91
N LEU A 27 2.56 -5.86 -1.04
CA LEU A 27 2.35 -6.14 0.38
C LEU A 27 1.12 -7.01 0.63
N ASP A 28 0.07 -6.89 -0.18
CA ASP A 28 -1.11 -7.75 -0.09
C ASP A 28 -0.74 -9.24 -0.32
N ALA A 29 0.26 -9.51 -1.18
CA ALA A 29 0.77 -10.86 -1.43
C ALA A 29 1.74 -11.35 -0.34
N VAL A 30 2.55 -10.47 0.23
CA VAL A 30 3.61 -10.83 1.18
C VAL A 30 3.12 -10.86 2.63
N ASP A 31 2.17 -9.99 2.98
CA ASP A 31 1.69 -9.78 4.35
C ASP A 31 0.21 -9.32 4.34
N PRO A 32 -0.74 -10.25 4.14
CA PRO A 32 -2.16 -9.92 4.07
C PRO A 32 -2.64 -9.17 5.31
N GLY A 33 -3.34 -8.05 5.10
CA GLY A 33 -3.85 -7.21 6.20
C GLY A 33 -2.84 -6.21 6.77
N TRP A 34 -1.64 -6.07 6.17
CA TRP A 34 -0.60 -5.11 6.56
C TRP A 34 -1.13 -3.68 6.80
N TYR A 35 -2.11 -3.25 6.00
CA TYR A 35 -2.66 -1.90 6.00
C TYR A 35 -3.35 -1.52 7.33
N ARG A 36 -3.77 -2.51 8.14
CA ARG A 36 -4.36 -2.28 9.48
C ARG A 36 -3.32 -1.82 10.50
N HIS A 37 -2.04 -2.03 10.23
CA HIS A 37 -0.93 -1.72 11.14
C HIS A 37 -0.20 -0.43 10.79
N VAL A 38 -0.73 0.36 9.84
CA VAL A 38 -0.12 1.63 9.42
C VAL A 38 -0.94 2.80 9.93
N ASP A 39 -0.31 3.68 10.70
CA ASP A 39 -0.88 4.95 11.12
C ASP A 39 -0.77 5.99 10.00
N LEU A 40 -1.92 6.28 9.37
CA LEU A 40 -2.08 7.25 8.30
C LEU A 40 -1.69 8.68 8.69
N ARG A 41 -1.80 9.05 9.97
CA ARG A 41 -1.45 10.40 10.44
C ARG A 41 0.06 10.59 10.49
N ARG A 42 0.77 9.52 10.84
CA ARG A 42 2.23 9.51 10.96
C ARG A 42 2.95 9.12 9.67
N LEU A 43 2.23 8.69 8.64
CA LEU A 43 2.83 8.17 7.41
C LEU A 43 3.69 9.20 6.67
N GLU A 44 5.01 8.96 6.63
CA GLU A 44 5.97 9.79 5.90
C GLU A 44 7.01 8.90 5.22
N LEU A 45 6.99 8.84 3.89
CA LEU A 45 7.87 7.96 3.12
C LEU A 45 9.34 8.41 3.13
N ALA A 46 9.60 9.70 3.35
CA ALA A 46 10.96 10.20 3.51
C ALA A 46 11.59 9.81 4.87
N ASP A 47 10.78 9.37 5.83
CA ASP A 47 11.23 8.92 7.15
C ASP A 47 11.27 7.39 7.20
N GLY A 48 12.46 6.83 7.44
CA GLY A 48 12.68 5.38 7.46
C GLY A 48 11.91 4.61 8.53
N THR A 49 11.35 5.28 9.55
CA THR A 49 10.55 4.67 10.62
C THR A 49 9.07 4.99 10.52
N ALA A 50 8.73 6.14 9.94
CA ALA A 50 7.35 6.55 9.68
C ALA A 50 6.82 6.13 8.30
N CYS A 51 7.64 5.58 7.41
CA CYS A 51 7.20 5.02 6.13
C CYS A 51 6.43 3.70 6.33
N VAL A 52 5.76 3.21 5.29
CA VAL A 52 4.94 1.97 5.35
C VAL A 52 5.73 0.78 5.90
N LEU A 53 6.92 0.54 5.35
CA LEU A 53 7.81 -0.54 5.79
C LEU A 53 8.36 -0.30 7.20
N GLY A 54 8.66 0.96 7.53
CA GLY A 54 9.15 1.39 8.83
C GLY A 54 8.13 1.15 9.95
N GLN A 55 6.88 1.55 9.74
CA GLN A 55 5.82 1.31 10.72
C GLN A 55 5.50 -0.18 10.85
N ARG A 56 5.52 -0.92 9.74
CA ARG A 56 5.16 -2.35 9.75
C ARG A 56 6.23 -3.25 10.36
N TYR A 57 7.50 -2.93 10.14
CA TYR A 57 8.62 -3.80 10.47
C TYR A 57 9.64 -3.17 11.43
N GLY A 58 9.45 -1.92 11.84
CA GLY A 58 10.30 -1.17 12.78
C GLY A 58 11.34 -0.27 12.10
N SER A 59 11.74 -0.57 10.86
CA SER A 59 12.57 0.32 10.04
C SER A 59 12.47 -0.03 8.56
N PHE A 60 12.80 0.93 7.69
CA PHE A 60 12.78 0.76 6.23
C PHE A 60 13.72 -0.35 5.76
N LEU A 61 14.96 -0.38 6.24
CA LEU A 61 15.93 -1.41 5.87
C LEU A 61 15.47 -2.80 6.30
N LEU A 62 14.93 -2.92 7.52
CA LEU A 62 14.42 -4.19 8.02
C LEU A 62 13.19 -4.62 7.20
N GLY A 63 12.29 -3.68 6.90
CA GLY A 63 11.11 -3.95 6.09
C GLY A 63 11.44 -4.35 4.65
N LEU A 64 12.49 -3.79 4.05
CA LEU A 64 12.97 -4.23 2.73
C LEU A 64 13.47 -5.68 2.77
N GLY A 65 14.22 -6.08 3.80
CA GLY A 65 14.66 -7.46 3.96
C GLY A 65 13.49 -8.42 4.23
N ARG A 66 12.58 -8.07 5.14
CA ARG A 66 11.43 -8.91 5.51
C ARG A 66 10.39 -9.04 4.41
N SER A 67 10.23 -8.01 3.59
CA SER A 67 9.32 -8.06 2.45
C SER A 67 9.90 -8.82 1.26
N GLY A 68 11.23 -9.05 1.22
CA GLY A 68 11.91 -9.66 0.09
C GLY A 68 12.30 -8.68 -1.01
N LEU A 69 12.13 -7.36 -0.79
CA LEU A 69 12.57 -6.30 -1.70
C LEU A 69 14.08 -6.09 -1.69
N LEU A 70 14.76 -6.47 -0.60
CA LEU A 70 16.20 -6.62 -0.54
C LEU A 70 16.55 -8.09 -0.29
N ASN A 71 17.04 -8.77 -1.32
CA ASN A 71 17.63 -10.09 -1.18
C ASN A 71 19.16 -9.96 -1.19
N LEU A 72 19.79 -10.28 -0.05
CA LEU A 72 21.25 -10.30 0.10
C LEU A 72 21.87 -11.66 -0.28
N SER A 73 21.05 -12.65 -0.68
CA SER A 73 21.55 -13.92 -1.22
C SER A 73 22.01 -13.72 -2.67
N SER A 74 23.14 -14.32 -3.04
CA SER A 74 23.79 -14.20 -4.35
C SER A 74 23.02 -14.82 -5.53
N ALA A 75 21.77 -15.26 -5.33
CA ALA A 75 20.92 -15.78 -6.37
C ALA A 75 20.07 -14.65 -6.97
N PRO A 76 20.11 -14.41 -8.30
CA PRO A 76 19.39 -13.31 -8.94
C PRO A 76 17.90 -13.65 -9.04
N LEU A 77 17.19 -13.58 -7.93
CA LEU A 77 15.73 -13.50 -7.93
C LEU A 77 15.39 -12.01 -7.93
N HIS A 78 15.25 -11.45 -9.13
CA HIS A 78 14.72 -10.13 -9.45
C HIS A 78 14.90 -9.05 -8.36
N SER A 79 15.93 -8.20 -8.47
CA SER A 79 16.03 -7.01 -7.64
C SER A 79 14.80 -6.11 -7.89
N LEU A 80 13.81 -6.15 -7.01
CA LEU A 80 12.63 -5.31 -7.09
C LEU A 80 13.03 -3.89 -6.69
N SER A 81 12.74 -2.91 -7.55
CA SER A 81 13.09 -1.52 -7.33
C SER A 81 12.13 -0.88 -6.33
N PRO A 82 12.57 -0.45 -5.12
CA PRO A 82 11.68 0.22 -4.16
C PRO A 82 11.04 1.49 -4.73
N VAL A 83 11.68 2.11 -5.73
CA VAL A 83 11.14 3.24 -6.48
C VAL A 83 9.92 2.79 -7.30
N ASP A 84 9.99 1.69 -8.04
CA ASP A 84 8.89 1.24 -8.90
C ASP A 84 7.64 0.81 -8.11
N TYR A 85 7.84 0.34 -6.89
CA TYR A 85 6.79 0.00 -5.92
C TYR A 85 6.39 1.19 -5.01
N GLY A 86 6.93 2.39 -5.26
CA GLY A 86 6.51 3.61 -4.55
C GLY A 86 6.95 3.69 -3.09
N PHE A 87 7.84 2.82 -2.62
CA PHE A 87 8.40 2.87 -1.28
C PHE A 87 9.49 3.95 -1.13
N LEU A 88 10.06 4.41 -2.25
CA LEU A 88 11.11 5.42 -2.26
C LEU A 88 10.89 6.41 -3.40
N CYS A 89 11.23 7.69 -3.21
CA CYS A 89 11.30 8.65 -4.31
C CYS A 89 12.55 8.40 -5.18
N VAL A 90 12.56 8.94 -6.41
CA VAL A 90 13.77 9.02 -7.22
C VAL A 90 14.83 9.83 -6.45
N GLN A 91 16.06 9.32 -6.45
CA GLN A 91 17.21 9.92 -5.74
C GLN A 91 18.04 10.80 -6.69
N HIS A 92 18.89 11.66 -6.12
CA HIS A 92 19.78 12.57 -6.86
C HIS A 92 19.06 13.56 -7.79
N VAL A 93 17.86 13.97 -7.40
CA VAL A 93 17.13 15.10 -8.00
C VAL A 93 17.24 16.31 -7.08
N ASP A 94 16.81 17.48 -7.57
CA ASP A 94 16.72 18.69 -6.77
C ASP A 94 15.86 18.47 -5.51
N ALA A 95 16.21 19.13 -4.40
CA ALA A 95 15.56 18.93 -3.11
C ALA A 95 14.07 19.33 -3.12
N GLU A 96 13.70 20.39 -3.85
CA GLU A 96 12.31 20.83 -3.97
C GLU A 96 11.50 19.82 -4.80
N VAL A 97 12.11 19.30 -5.86
CA VAL A 97 11.51 18.24 -6.69
C VAL A 97 11.31 16.97 -5.86
N GLN A 98 12.32 16.58 -5.07
CA GLN A 98 12.25 15.41 -4.20
C GLN A 98 11.15 15.56 -3.14
N ALA A 99 11.07 16.73 -2.49
CA ALA A 99 10.04 17.01 -1.49
C ALA A 99 8.63 16.96 -2.10
N ARG A 100 8.43 17.56 -3.28
CA ARG A 100 7.16 17.49 -4.01
C ARG A 100 6.77 16.06 -4.38
N ASP A 101 7.72 15.28 -4.88
CA ASP A 101 7.47 13.91 -5.31
C ASP A 101 7.17 12.98 -4.11
N TYR A 102 7.83 13.20 -2.97
CA TYR A 102 7.45 12.54 -1.71
C TYR A 102 6.06 12.94 -1.26
N ALA A 103 5.67 14.21 -1.34
CA ALA A 103 4.32 14.66 -0.98
C ALA A 103 3.24 13.95 -1.81
N LEU A 104 3.48 13.78 -3.12
CA LEU A 104 2.56 13.04 -4.01
C LEU A 104 2.50 11.55 -3.65
N LEU A 105 3.65 10.90 -3.40
CA LEU A 105 3.67 9.49 -2.98
C LEU A 105 3.00 9.29 -1.62
N ASN A 106 3.24 10.17 -0.67
CA ASN A 106 2.62 10.19 0.65
C ASN A 106 1.10 10.31 0.56
N GLN A 107 0.58 11.15 -0.33
CA GLN A 107 -0.84 11.26 -0.57
C GLN A 107 -1.40 9.98 -1.23
N ALA A 108 -0.70 9.43 -2.22
CA ALA A 108 -1.12 8.22 -2.92
C ALA A 108 -1.20 7.01 -1.97
N TRP A 109 -0.20 6.81 -1.12
CA TRP A 109 -0.22 5.72 -0.13
C TRP A 109 -1.34 5.86 0.90
N ARG A 110 -1.63 7.08 1.36
CA ARG A 110 -2.78 7.31 2.24
C ARG A 110 -4.09 6.95 1.55
N GLU A 111 -4.23 7.23 0.26
CA GLU A 111 -5.41 6.86 -0.52
C GLU A 111 -5.53 5.33 -0.63
N GLU A 112 -4.46 4.63 -0.98
CA GLU A 112 -4.43 3.16 -1.09
C GLU A 112 -4.82 2.44 0.20
N ILE A 113 -4.30 2.91 1.35
CA ILE A 113 -4.60 2.34 2.66
C ILE A 113 -6.05 2.65 3.06
N ARG A 114 -6.53 3.89 2.85
CA ARG A 114 -7.92 4.24 3.14
C ARG A 114 -8.90 3.42 2.32
N GLN A 115 -8.63 3.25 1.03
CA GLN A 115 -9.49 2.45 0.15
C GLN A 115 -9.61 1.02 0.67
N ARG A 116 -8.49 0.39 1.09
CA ARG A 116 -8.49 -0.96 1.66
C ARG A 116 -9.29 -1.06 2.95
N LEU A 117 -9.09 -0.11 3.88
CA LEU A 117 -9.87 -0.07 5.12
C LEU A 117 -11.37 0.08 4.85
N VAL A 118 -11.76 0.90 3.87
CA VAL A 118 -13.17 1.06 3.49
C VAL A 118 -13.71 -0.22 2.84
N GLN A 119 -12.97 -0.84 1.93
CA GLN A 119 -13.39 -2.09 1.29
C GLN A 119 -13.58 -3.20 2.34
N GLU A 120 -12.65 -3.35 3.27
CA GLU A 120 -12.75 -4.34 4.34
C GLU A 120 -14.03 -4.14 5.18
N VAL A 121 -14.34 -2.90 5.56
CA VAL A 121 -15.54 -2.60 6.34
C VAL A 121 -16.81 -2.90 5.53
N LEU A 122 -16.82 -2.59 4.23
CA LEU A 122 -17.96 -2.86 3.34
C LEU A 122 -18.17 -4.37 3.12
N GLU A 123 -17.09 -5.13 2.96
CA GLU A 123 -17.12 -6.59 2.85
C GLU A 123 -17.68 -7.22 4.14
N ALA A 124 -17.15 -6.82 5.30
CA ALA A 124 -17.63 -7.31 6.59
C ALA A 124 -19.11 -6.98 6.84
N ALA A 125 -19.56 -5.78 6.46
CA ALA A 125 -20.96 -5.38 6.58
C ALA A 125 -21.87 -6.21 5.66
N THR A 126 -21.42 -6.46 4.43
CA THR A 126 -22.17 -7.24 3.43
C THR A 126 -22.31 -8.70 3.88
N GLU A 127 -21.24 -9.31 4.41
CA GLU A 127 -21.30 -10.65 5.01
C GLU A 127 -22.23 -10.72 6.22
N GLY A 128 -22.20 -9.70 7.09
CA GLY A 128 -23.10 -9.60 8.23
C GLY A 128 -24.57 -9.53 7.82
N LEU A 129 -24.89 -8.72 6.82
CA LEU A 129 -26.24 -8.62 6.25
C LEU A 129 -26.68 -9.95 5.61
N ALA A 130 -25.80 -10.63 4.88
CA ALA A 130 -26.10 -11.93 4.29
C ALA A 130 -26.39 -13.01 5.36
N LYS A 131 -25.64 -13.01 6.47
CA LYS A 131 -25.87 -13.91 7.62
C LYS A 131 -27.14 -13.59 8.41
N LEU A 132 -27.59 -12.33 8.43
CA LEU A 132 -28.85 -11.95 9.05
C LEU A 132 -30.05 -12.34 8.19
N ALA A 133 -29.95 -12.12 6.87
CA ALA A 133 -30.93 -12.64 5.91
C ALA A 133 -31.00 -14.17 6.07
N SER A 134 -29.85 -14.85 5.94
CA SER A 134 -29.46 -16.06 6.69
C SER A 134 -30.46 -16.74 7.60
N SER A 135 -30.49 -16.16 8.79
CA SER A 135 -31.22 -16.65 9.94
C SER A 135 -32.71 -16.30 9.86
N ALA A 136 -33.08 -15.24 9.14
CA ALA A 136 -34.47 -14.84 8.99
C ALA A 136 -35.29 -15.83 8.14
N TYR A 137 -34.68 -16.49 7.15
CA TYR A 137 -35.36 -17.53 6.36
C TYR A 137 -35.34 -18.93 7.00
N GLU A 138 -34.50 -19.18 7.99
CA GLU A 138 -34.57 -20.42 8.81
C GLU A 138 -35.64 -20.34 9.91
N CYS A 139 -36.20 -19.15 10.15
CA CYS A 139 -37.30 -18.89 11.08
C CYS A 139 -38.70 -18.93 10.41
N GLU A 140 -38.88 -19.66 9.32
CA GLU A 140 -40.25 -20.01 8.91
C GLU A 140 -40.85 -21.00 9.91
N PRO A 141 -41.98 -20.68 10.56
CA PRO A 141 -42.60 -21.56 11.51
C PRO A 141 -43.12 -22.78 10.76
N ASN A 142 -42.78 -23.96 11.26
CA ASN A 142 -43.44 -25.22 10.94
C ASN A 142 -44.89 -25.14 11.44
N ALA A 143 -45.73 -24.37 10.74
CA ALA A 143 -47.12 -24.11 11.05
C ALA A 143 -48.01 -25.21 10.43
N THR A 144 -47.74 -26.46 10.81
CA THR A 144 -48.72 -27.55 10.68
C THR A 144 -48.50 -28.57 11.79
N ALA A 145 -49.21 -28.41 12.91
CA ALA A 145 -49.48 -29.53 13.81
C ALA A 145 -50.78 -29.29 14.61
N LYS A 146 -51.89 -29.67 13.97
CA LYS A 146 -53.21 -30.10 14.48
C LYS A 146 -53.98 -29.22 15.47
#